data_AF-A0A7V9PVQ4-F1
#
_entry.id   AF-A0A7V9PVQ4-F1
#
_cell.length_a   1.000
_cell.length_b   1.000
_cell.length_c   1.000
_cell.angle_alpha   90.00
_cell.angle_beta   90.00
_cell.angle_gamma   90.00
#
_symmetry.space_group_name_H-M   'P 1'
#
loop_
_entity.id
_entity.type
_entity.pdbx_description
1 polymer ?
#
loop_
_entity_poly.entity_id
_entity_poly.type
_entity_poly.pdbx_seq_one_letter_code
_entity_poly.pdbx_strand_id
1 'polypeptide(L)' 'LGALLADDAGERSVRERDDATVACSALAAAQGVWCLRVHEVRGTADAVRVVAAWARAGRAGPPEEPVDG' A
#
# COMPACT_ATOMS: atom_id res chain seq x y z
N LEU A 1 -16.22 -0.18 0.71
CA LEU A 1 -15.59 -0.71 -0.52
C LEU A 1 -16.61 -1.34 -1.47
N GLY A 2 -17.55 -2.17 -1.02
CA GLY A 2 -18.57 -2.78 -1.89
C GLY A 2 -19.34 -1.81 -2.77
N ALA A 3 -20.02 -0.84 -2.14
CA ALA A 3 -20.72 0.22 -2.86
C ALA A 3 -19.78 1.16 -3.65
N LEU A 4 -18.57 1.44 -3.13
CA LEU A 4 -17.60 2.32 -3.81
C LEU A 4 -17.09 1.72 -5.12
N LEU A 5 -16.93 0.39 -5.17
CA LEU A 5 -16.38 -0.35 -6.30
C LEU A 5 -17.46 -1.09 -7.09
N ALA A 6 -18.74 -0.81 -6.82
CA ALA A 6 -19.85 -1.42 -7.51
C ALA A 6 -19.82 -1.09 -9.01
N ASP A 7 -20.34 -2.00 -9.82
CA ASP A 7 -20.54 -1.83 -11.26
C ASP A 7 -21.98 -2.22 -11.64
N ASP A 8 -22.25 -2.37 -12.94
CA ASP A 8 -23.59 -2.71 -13.45
C ASP A 8 -24.11 -4.07 -12.92
N ALA A 9 -23.23 -4.95 -12.41
CA ALA A 9 -23.61 -6.21 -11.76
C ALA A 9 -23.90 -6.05 -10.26
N GLY A 10 -23.68 -4.86 -9.68
CA GLY A 10 -23.97 -4.54 -8.28
C GLY A 10 -22.72 -4.45 -7.41
N GLU A 11 -22.88 -4.63 -6.10
CA GLU A 11 -21.74 -4.57 -5.18
C GLU A 11 -20.78 -5.74 -5.40
N ARG A 12 -19.49 -5.43 -5.53
CA ARG A 12 -18.43 -6.45 -5.56
C ARG A 12 -18.49 -7.36 -4.34
N SER A 13 -18.19 -8.64 -4.48
CA SER A 13 -18.05 -9.56 -3.35
C SER A 13 -16.87 -9.19 -2.45
N VAL A 14 -16.73 -9.84 -1.29
CA VAL A 14 -15.61 -9.58 -0.36
C VAL A 14 -14.27 -9.77 -1.06
N ARG A 15 -14.10 -10.87 -1.80
CA ARG A 15 -12.84 -11.19 -2.49
C ARG A 15 -12.46 -10.16 -3.54
N GLU A 16 -13.45 -9.62 -4.25
CA GLU A 16 -13.24 -8.60 -5.29
C GLU A 16 -12.95 -7.20 -4.71
N ARG A 17 -13.05 -7.03 -3.38
CA ARG A 17 -12.65 -5.81 -2.66
C ARG A 17 -11.29 -5.94 -2.00
N ASP A 18 -10.66 -7.11 -2.00
CA ASP A 18 -9.42 -7.35 -1.25
C ASP A 18 -8.26 -6.53 -1.79
N ASP A 19 -8.12 -6.41 -3.11
CA ASP A 19 -7.09 -5.57 -3.74
C ASP A 19 -7.21 -4.10 -3.31
N ALA A 20 -8.44 -3.59 -3.22
CA ALA A 20 -8.70 -2.23 -2.73
C ALA A 20 -8.39 -2.11 -1.23
N THR A 21 -8.63 -3.17 -0.44
CA THR A 21 -8.24 -3.21 0.97
C THR A 21 -6.72 -3.19 1.12
N VAL A 22 -5.98 -3.90 0.27
CA VAL A 22 -4.51 -3.86 0.22
C VAL A 22 -4.02 -2.47 -0.13
N ALA A 23 -4.63 -1.81 -1.13
CA ALA A 23 -4.29 -0.44 -1.50
C ALA A 23 -4.53 0.56 -0.35
N CYS A 24 -5.70 0.50 0.30
CA CYS A 24 -5.99 1.32 1.49
C CYS A 24 -5.00 1.03 2.64
N SER A 25 -4.61 -0.23 2.82
CA SER A 25 -3.63 -0.64 3.82
C SER A 25 -2.24 -0.06 3.55
N ALA A 26 -1.82 0.01 2.28
CA ALA A 26 -0.58 0.68 1.89
C ALA A 26 -0.59 2.16 2.25
N LEU A 27 -1.70 2.86 1.98
CA LEU A 27 -1.88 4.26 2.35
C LEU A 27 -1.84 4.45 3.87
N ALA A 28 -2.56 3.62 4.61
CA ALA A 28 -2.55 3.67 6.08
C ALA A 28 -1.14 3.42 6.66
N ALA A 29 -0.42 2.43 6.13
CA ALA A 29 0.95 2.14 6.53
C ALA A 29 1.90 3.33 6.27
N ALA A 30 1.73 4.02 5.13
CA ALA A 30 2.51 5.21 4.80
C ALA A 30 2.25 6.36 5.79
N GLN A 31 1.04 6.41 6.37
CA GLN A 31 0.65 7.38 7.41
C GLN A 31 1.05 6.95 8.84
N GLY A 32 1.74 5.82 9.01
CA GLY A 32 2.32 5.43 10.30
C GLY A 32 1.33 4.81 11.27
N VAL A 33 0.28 4.14 10.79
CA VAL A 33 -0.62 3.37 11.68
C VAL A 33 0.16 2.30 12.46
N TRP A 34 -0.23 2.09 13.72
CA TRP A 34 0.44 1.11 14.58
C TRP A 34 0.20 -0.34 14.12
N CYS A 35 -1.02 -0.66 13.69
CA CYS A 35 -1.44 -1.99 13.30
C CYS A 35 -2.56 -1.98 12.25
N LEU A 36 -2.66 -3.08 11.50
CA LEU A 36 -3.73 -3.36 10.54
C LEU A 36 -4.38 -4.71 10.86
N ARG A 37 -5.71 -4.77 10.80
CA ARG A 37 -6.49 -6.02 10.88
C ARG A 37 -7.12 -6.28 9.51
N VAL A 38 -6.67 -7.35 8.85
CA VAL A 38 -7.06 -7.70 7.48
C VAL A 38 -7.38 -9.19 7.35
N HIS A 39 -8.10 -9.54 6.29
CA HIS A 39 -8.35 -10.93 5.91
C HIS A 39 -7.29 -11.43 4.92
N GLU A 40 -6.92 -10.60 3.93
CA GLU A 40 -5.81 -10.87 3.01
C GLU A 40 -4.47 -10.46 3.61
N VAL A 41 -3.95 -11.34 4.48
CA VAL A 41 -2.73 -11.10 5.25
C VAL A 41 -1.50 -10.97 4.34
N ARG A 42 -1.35 -11.86 3.34
CA ARG A 42 -0.14 -11.91 2.50
C ARG A 42 0.01 -10.63 1.66
N GLY A 43 -1.02 -10.27 0.90
CA GLY A 43 -1.01 -9.06 0.06
C GLY A 43 -0.80 -7.79 0.88
N THR A 44 -1.43 -7.71 2.07
CA THR A 44 -1.23 -6.58 2.97
C THR A 44 0.19 -6.50 3.52
N ALA A 45 0.78 -7.62 3.93
CA ALA A 45 2.15 -7.65 4.44
C ALA A 45 3.17 -7.23 3.37
N ASP A 46 2.97 -7.65 2.13
CA ASP A 46 3.83 -7.25 1.01
C ASP A 46 3.70 -5.75 0.70
N ALA A 47 2.48 -5.22 0.71
CA ALA A 47 2.26 -3.78 0.56
C ALA A 47 2.98 -2.96 1.65
N VAL A 48 2.94 -3.41 2.92
CA VAL A 48 3.68 -2.74 4.02
C VAL A 48 5.20 -2.76 3.78
N ARG A 49 5.75 -3.88 3.30
CA ARG A 49 7.19 -3.98 2.96
C ARG A 49 7.57 -3.02 1.84
N VAL A 50 6.73 -2.91 0.81
CA VAL A 50 6.91 -1.97 -0.30
C VAL A 50 6.92 -0.52 0.20
N VAL A 51 5.94 -0.14 1.02
CA VAL A 51 5.88 1.19 1.64
C VAL A 51 7.14 1.50 2.44
N ALA A 52 7.62 0.54 3.25
CA ALA A 52 8.84 0.72 4.04
C ALA A 52 10.09 0.91 3.15
N ALA A 53 10.21 0.12 2.08
CA ALA A 53 11.31 0.24 1.12
C ALA A 53 11.27 1.60 0.40
N TRP A 54 10.09 2.03 -0.04
CA TRP A 54 9.87 3.32 -0.68
C TRP A 54 10.28 4.49 0.22
N ALA A 55 9.84 4.47 1.48
CA ALA A 55 10.18 5.49 2.46
C ALA A 55 11.70 5.53 2.75
N ARG A 56 12.38 4.38 2.75
CA ARG A 56 13.85 4.33 2.89
C ARG A 56 14.54 4.96 1.70
N ALA A 57 14.11 4.66 0.48
CA ALA A 57 14.68 5.22 -0.74
C ALA A 57 14.55 6.75 -0.76
N GLY A 58 13.39 7.30 -0.38
CA GLY A 58 13.18 8.75 -0.32
C GLY A 58 14.08 9.49 0.69
N ARG A 59 14.58 8.80 1.73
CA ARG A 59 15.54 9.37 2.71
C ARG A 59 16.99 9.30 2.27
N ALA A 60 17.33 8.43 1.33
CA ALA A 60 18.73 8.21 0.92
C ALA A 60 19.30 9.35 0.05
N GLY A 61 18.45 10.29 -0.40
CA GLY A 61 18.83 11.33 -1.36
C GLY A 61 19.24 10.75 -2.72
N PRO A 62 19.39 11.59 -3.76
CA PRO A 62 20.08 11.15 -4.97
C PRO A 62 21.53 10.75 -4.61
N PRO A 63 22.15 9.82 -5.34
CA PRO A 63 23.57 9.53 -5.14
C PRO A 63 24.37 10.83 -5.27
N GLU A 64 25.31 11.06 -4.35
CA GLU A 64 26.20 12.23 -4.41
C GLU A 64 26.95 12.20 -5.74
N GLU A 65 26.75 13.23 -6.58
CA GLU A 65 27.50 13.32 -7.82
C GLU A 65 28.98 13.55 -7.48
N PRO A 66 29.91 12.78 -8.10
CA PRO A 66 31.33 12.99 -7.87
C PRO A 66 31.70 14.39 -8.36
N VAL A 67 32.09 15.26 -7.44
CA VAL A 67 32.66 16.57 -7.72
C VAL A 67 34.04 16.34 -8.33
N ASP A 68 34.12 16.40 -9.66
CA ASP A 68 35.40 16.40 -10.38
C ASP A 68 36.03 17.79 -10.24
N GLY A 69 37.23 17.86 -9.67
CA GLY A 69 37.95 19.09 -9.33
C GLY A 69 39.43 18.99 -9.64
#